data_AF-A0A2U3BDG6-F1
#
_entry.id   AF-A0A2U3BDG6-F1
#
_cell.length_a   1.000
_cell.length_b   1.000
_cell.length_c   1.000
_cell.angle_alpha   90.00
_cell.angle_beta   90.00
_cell.angle_gamma   90.00
#
_symmetry.space_group_name_H-M   'P 1'
#
loop_
_entity.id
_entity.type
_entity.pdbx_description
1 polymer ?
#
loop_
_entity_poly.entity_id
_entity_poly.type
_entity_poly.pdbx_seq_one_letter_code
_entity_poly.pdbx_strand_id
1 'polypeptide(L)' 'MRDMLDKFTAYIVYLISGCGAFLSALSIEWWQFISSLILGIAMLVINYRHKKEIERIARDKGVNIDEV' A
#
# COMPACT_ATOMS: atom_id res chain seq x y z
N MET A 1 -8.72 -33.14 -4.42
CA MET A 1 -8.97 -31.70 -4.14
C MET A 1 -8.27 -31.23 -2.86
N ARG A 2 -8.35 -31.97 -1.74
CA ARG A 2 -7.61 -31.65 -0.50
C ARG A 2 -6.08 -31.56 -0.69
N ASP A 3 -5.45 -32.56 -1.29
CA ASP A 3 -3.98 -32.55 -1.50
C ASP A 3 -3.44 -31.36 -2.30
N MET A 4 -4.22 -30.82 -3.23
CA MET A 4 -3.80 -29.65 -4.02
C MET A 4 -3.86 -28.37 -3.18
N LEU A 5 -4.90 -28.22 -2.35
CA LEU A 5 -5.01 -27.14 -1.39
C LEU A 5 -3.94 -27.27 -0.30
N ASP A 6 -3.71 -28.47 0.21
CA ASP A 6 -2.71 -28.72 1.26
C ASP A 6 -1.29 -28.39 0.78
N LYS A 7 -0.95 -28.74 -0.48
CA LYS A 7 0.32 -28.33 -1.09
C LYS A 7 0.41 -26.82 -1.27
N PHE A 8 -0.65 -26.18 -1.76
CA PHE A 8 -0.67 -24.72 -1.93
C PHE A 8 -0.51 -23.99 -0.60
N THR A 9 -1.22 -24.43 0.44
CA THR A 9 -1.07 -23.91 1.80
C THR A 9 0.34 -24.13 2.33
N ALA A 10 0.94 -25.30 2.09
CA ALA A 10 2.33 -25.55 2.46
C ALA A 10 3.30 -24.59 1.76
N TYR A 11 3.13 -24.34 0.46
CA TYR A 11 3.93 -23.34 -0.27
C TYR A 11 3.75 -21.92 0.29
N ILE A 12 2.52 -21.53 0.65
CA ILE A 12 2.26 -20.24 1.30
C ILE A 12 2.98 -20.16 2.64
N VAL A 13 2.91 -21.21 3.47
CA VAL A 13 3.59 -21.25 4.76
C VAL A 13 5.10 -21.10 4.58
N TYR A 14 5.71 -21.84 3.65
CA TYR A 14 7.14 -21.69 3.35
C TYR A 14 7.50 -20.30 2.86
N LEU A 15 6.66 -19.69 2.02
CA LEU A 15 6.87 -18.33 1.54
C LEU A 15 6.79 -17.31 2.67
N ILE A 16 5.77 -17.41 3.54
CA ILE A 16 5.63 -16.53 4.71
C ILE A 16 6.81 -16.70 5.67
N SER A 17 7.23 -17.94 5.95
CA SER A 17 8.39 -18.21 6.79
C SER A 17 9.68 -17.65 6.20
N GLY A 18 9.90 -17.83 4.90
CA GLY A 18 11.06 -17.28 4.18
C GLY A 18 11.06 -15.75 4.18
N CYS A 19 9.91 -15.12 3.92
CA CYS A 19 9.75 -13.67 4.02
C CYS A 19 9.99 -13.17 5.45
N GLY A 20 9.49 -13.86 6.48
CA GLY A 20 9.71 -13.50 7.87
C GLY A 20 11.18 -13.54 8.26
N ALA A 21 11.88 -14.61 7.88
CA ALA A 21 13.32 -14.73 8.10
C ALA A 21 14.10 -13.61 7.38
N PHE A 22 13.78 -13.33 6.12
CA PHE A 22 14.39 -12.25 5.35
C PHE A 22 14.15 -10.87 5.96
N LEU A 23 12.90 -10.57 6.34
CA LEU A 23 12.54 -9.30 6.97
C LEU A 23 13.20 -9.12 8.35
N SER A 24 13.38 -10.20 9.10
CA SER A 24 14.09 -10.17 10.38
C SER A 24 15.59 -9.94 10.24
N ALA A 25 16.17 -10.26 9.07
CA ALA A 25 17.58 -10.05 8.77
C ALA A 25 17.88 -8.62 8.27
N LEU A 26 16.86 -7.81 8.00
CA LEU A 26 17.05 -6.42 7.56
C LEU A 26 17.58 -5.55 8.71
N SER A 27 18.53 -4.67 8.39
CA SER A 27 19.00 -3.65 9.34
C SER A 27 17.90 -2.66 9.69
N ILE A 28 18.08 -1.93 10.79
CA ILE A 28 17.15 -0.89 11.25
C ILE A 28 16.94 0.18 10.17
N GLU A 29 17.98 0.50 9.40
CA GLU A 29 17.93 1.49 8.31
C GLU A 29 16.96 1.08 7.21
N TRP A 30 16.96 -0.21 6.84
CA TRP A 30 16.02 -0.74 5.85
C TRP A 30 14.58 -0.72 6.35
N TRP A 31 14.36 -1.03 7.63
CA TRP A 31 13.04 -0.88 8.24
C TRP A 31 12.55 0.57 8.23
N GLN A 32 13.41 1.52 8.57
CA GLN A 32 13.11 2.96 8.51
C GLN A 32 12.80 3.42 7.08
N PHE A 33 13.55 2.94 6.10
CA PHE A 33 13.31 3.23 4.69
C PHE A 33 11.95 2.70 4.24
N ILE A 34 11.65 1.42 4.51
CA ILE A 34 10.37 0.79 4.15
C ILE A 34 9.20 1.52 4.81
N SER A 35 9.29 1.84 6.10
CA SER A 35 8.22 2.58 6.79
C SER A 35 8.01 3.97 6.19
N SER A 36 9.09 4.67 5.85
CA SER A 36 9.01 6.00 5.24
C SER A 36 8.38 5.94 3.85
N LEU A 37 8.72 4.92 3.06
CA LEU A 37 8.13 4.68 1.75
C LEU A 37 6.63 4.41 1.85
N ILE A 38 6.21 3.56 2.79
CA ILE A 38 4.79 3.25 3.03
C ILE A 38 4.03 4.52 3.41
N LEU A 39 4.57 5.33 4.32
CA LEU A 39 3.97 6.60 4.72
C LEU A 39 3.88 7.59 3.54
N GLY A 40 4.92 7.67 2.72
CA GLY A 40 4.93 8.51 1.51
C GLY A 40 3.83 8.11 0.52
N ILE A 41 3.66 6.82 0.26
CA ILE A 41 2.59 6.30 -0.61
C ILE A 41 1.22 6.58 0.00
N ALA A 42 1.05 6.36 1.31
CA ALA A 42 -0.21 6.64 2.00
C ALA A 42 -0.59 8.13 1.88
N MET A 43 0.37 9.04 2.07
CA MET A 43 0.16 10.47 1.91
C MET A 43 -0.18 10.85 0.47
N LEU A 44 0.46 10.23 -0.52
CA LEU A 44 0.15 10.46 -1.94
C LEU A 44 -1.29 10.04 -2.27
N VAL A 45 -1.72 8.88 -1.78
CA VAL A 45 -3.10 8.39 -1.96
C VAL A 45 -4.10 9.33 -1.30
N ILE A 46 -3.82 9.78 -0.07
CA ILE A 46 -4.68 10.72 0.64
C ILE A 46 -4.79 12.04 -0.13
N ASN A 47 -3.65 12.60 -0.58
CA ASN A 47 -3.63 13.85 -1.34
C ASN A 47 -4.40 13.74 -2.66
N TYR A 48 -4.23 12.63 -3.38
CA TYR A 48 -4.95 12.38 -4.63
C TYR A 48 -6.47 12.33 -4.40
N ARG A 49 -6.91 11.59 -3.37
CA ARG A 49 -8.34 11.52 -3.02
C ARG A 49 -8.87 12.87 -2.57
N HIS A 50 -8.11 13.59 -1.76
CA HIS A 50 -8.49 14.91 -1.27
C HIS A 50 -8.68 15.91 -2.43
N LYS A 51 -7.75 15.93 -3.40
CA LYS A 51 -7.89 16.74 -4.62
C LYS A 51 -9.17 16.39 -5.38
N LYS A 52 -9.44 15.11 -5.58
CA LYS A 52 -10.64 14.63 -6.29
C LYS A 52 -11.95 15.04 -5.58
N GLU A 53 -11.99 15.00 -4.26
CA GLU A 53 -13.17 15.44 -3.49
C GLU A 53 -13.35 16.96 -3.55
N ILE A 54 -12.27 17.75 -3.49
CA ILE A 54 -12.35 19.21 -3.67
C ILE A 54 -12.93 19.56 -5.05
N GLU A 55 -12.41 18.94 -6.10
CA GLU A 55 -12.92 19.12 -7.46
C GLU A 55 -14.38 18.73 -7.59
N ARG A 56 -14.80 17.64 -6.94
CA ARG A 56 -16.20 17.21 -6.90
C ARG A 56 -17.08 18.27 -6.23
N ILE A 57 -16.71 18.74 -5.03
CA ILE A 57 -17.47 19.74 -4.28
C ILE A 57 -17.57 21.06 -5.06
N ALA A 58 -16.49 21.45 -5.75
CA ALA A 58 -16.50 22.69 -6.52
C ALA A 58 -17.39 22.61 -7.76
N ARG A 59 -17.35 21.49 -8.49
CA ARG A 59 -18.29 21.21 -9.59
C ARG A 59 -19.74 21.24 -9.10
N ASP A 60 -20.02 20.63 -7.95
CA ASP A 60 -21.37 20.63 -7.35
C ASP A 60 -21.82 22.05 -6.95
N LYS A 61 -20.87 22.94 -6.62
CA LYS A 61 -21.12 24.36 -6.32
C LYS A 61 -21.07 25.28 -7.54
N GLY A 62 -20.89 24.74 -8.75
CA GLY A 62 -20.78 25.52 -9.99
C GLY A 62 -19.49 26.33 -10.12
N VAL A 63 -18.47 26.04 -9.30
CA VAL A 63 -17.15 26.67 -9.37
C VAL A 63 -16.21 25.72 -10.11
N ASN A 64 -15.73 26.12 -11.28
CA ASN A 64 -14.79 25.32 -12.05
C ASN A 64 -13.36 25.60 -11.55
N ILE A 65 -12.66 24.59 -11.02
CA ILE A 65 -11.28 24.74 -10.52
C ILE A 65 -10.24 24.42 -11.62
N ASP A 66 -10.68 24.22 -12.86
CA ASP A 66 -9.80 23.89 -14.01
C ASP A 66 -8.96 25.09 -14.53
N GLU A 67 -8.92 26.23 -13.83
CA GLU A 67 -8.20 27.44 -14.29
C GLU A 67 -6.78 27.65 -13.72
N VAL A 68 -6.11 26.62 -13.18
CA VAL A 68 -4.68 26.74 -12.79
C VAL A 68 -3.84 25.57 -13.28
#